data_AF-S7KH08-F1
#
_entry.id   AF-S7KH08-F1
#
_cell.length_a   1.000
_cell.length_b   1.000
_cell.length_c   1.000
_cell.angle_alpha   90.00
_cell.angle_beta   90.00
_cell.angle_gamma   90.00
#
_symmetry.space_group_name_H-M   'P 1'
#
loop_
_entity.id
_entity.type
_entity.pdbx_description
1 polymer ?
#
loop_
_entity_poly.entity_id
_entity_poly.type
_entity_poly.pdbx_seq_one_letter_code
_entity_poly.pdbx_strand_id
1 'polypeptide(L)'
;MLFSQKEIALQNQAKLIRIASVALLSIQAIGCLAAAIGLTVALGSPVFLGLILVSVLLSIMAFTVHKYLTEAPSGDWSNSLTAYFRSIPATTADANFSSKRSDVVFFQNKYNPKITLGIWDNPEVPFSLELFAMQKERRGQETPFANAMMFNLVPASEENSQISMNLNLSKCLYQDLAKIDKQVKAWYSCNRRDSSSAAHQPFLPTETRSAEIHLEDPSSRGAGDYKRYPHYLGHARGPAVKEFPGQDHKVQTDYYRRAYVTYVNCLEEALARGCTTVAVPLFSSVYEVSSRDKNPKAQEVYDWSLNCQNLCKMALVEATNSVARSHSRETRLLVVLQDPFAAV
;
A
#
# COMPACT_ATOMS: atom_id res chain seq x y z
N MET A 1 -13.24 16.75 5.40
CA MET A 1 -12.59 15.54 4.86
C MET A 1 -13.55 14.84 3.91
N LEU A 2 -13.15 14.60 2.65
CA LEU A 2 -13.94 13.88 1.66
C LEU A 2 -13.47 12.41 1.62
N PHE A 3 -14.36 11.43 1.58
CA PHE A 3 -14.02 10.00 1.49
C PHE A 3 -14.44 9.41 0.14
N SER A 4 -13.65 8.48 -0.40
CA SER A 4 -14.03 7.66 -1.55
C SER A 4 -15.12 6.65 -1.20
N GLN A 5 -15.82 6.12 -2.21
CA GLN A 5 -16.82 5.06 -2.01
C GLN A 5 -16.21 3.80 -1.39
N LYS A 6 -14.97 3.45 -1.75
CA LYS A 6 -14.25 2.29 -1.17
C LYS A 6 -13.95 2.52 0.32
N GLU A 7 -13.52 3.72 0.71
CA GLU A 7 -13.33 4.07 2.13
C GLU A 7 -14.65 3.98 2.91
N ILE A 8 -15.74 4.51 2.36
CA ILE A 8 -17.08 4.44 2.97
C ILE A 8 -17.54 2.98 3.09
N ALA A 9 -17.31 2.15 2.08
CA ALA A 9 -17.64 0.73 2.11
C ALA A 9 -16.88 -0.01 3.22
N LEU A 10 -15.58 0.26 3.39
CA LEU A 10 -14.79 -0.31 4.49
C LEU A 10 -15.29 0.15 5.87
N GLN A 11 -15.65 1.44 6.00
CA GLN A 11 -16.25 1.97 7.24
C GLN A 11 -17.59 1.29 7.56
N ASN A 12 -18.43 1.08 6.53
CA ASN A 12 -19.72 0.41 6.67
C ASN A 12 -19.55 -1.06 7.00
N GLN A 13 -18.62 -1.76 6.36
CA GLN A 13 -18.32 -3.16 6.65
C GLN A 13 -17.83 -3.32 8.10
N ALA A 14 -16.93 -2.44 8.56
CA ALA A 14 -16.48 -2.45 9.95
C ALA A 14 -17.63 -2.19 10.94
N LYS A 15 -18.54 -1.26 10.62
CA LYS A 15 -19.76 -1.02 11.42
C LYS A 15 -20.67 -2.25 11.44
N LEU A 16 -20.93 -2.86 10.29
CA LEU A 16 -21.79 -4.04 10.18
C LEU A 16 -21.22 -5.22 10.94
N ILE A 17 -19.90 -5.48 10.80
CA ILE A 17 -19.20 -6.52 11.57
C ILE A 17 -19.33 -6.24 13.07
N ARG A 18 -19.16 -5.00 13.52
CA ARG A 18 -19.33 -4.63 14.92
C ARG A 18 -20.74 -4.93 15.42
N ILE A 19 -21.77 -4.51 14.69
CA ILE A 19 -23.17 -4.76 15.05
C ILE A 19 -23.47 -6.27 15.05
N ALA A 20 -23.08 -6.98 14.01
CA ALA A 20 -23.30 -8.42 13.88
C ALA A 20 -22.59 -9.21 14.98
N SER A 21 -21.35 -8.85 15.31
CA SER A 21 -20.59 -9.50 16.38
C SER A 21 -21.27 -9.32 17.73
N VAL A 22 -21.72 -8.11 18.06
CA VAL A 22 -22.44 -7.83 19.31
C VAL A 22 -23.78 -8.58 19.34
N ALA A 23 -24.54 -8.57 18.23
CA ALA A 23 -25.82 -9.26 18.15
C ALA A 23 -25.68 -10.78 18.31
N LEU A 24 -24.70 -11.39 17.63
CA LEU A 24 -24.41 -12.81 17.76
C LEU A 24 -23.97 -13.17 19.18
N LEU A 25 -23.12 -12.35 19.81
CA LEU A 25 -22.72 -12.50 21.21
C LEU A 25 -23.92 -12.45 22.16
N SER A 26 -24.84 -11.51 21.97
CA SER A 26 -26.04 -11.37 22.80
C SER A 26 -27.01 -12.54 22.64
N ILE A 27 -27.31 -12.95 21.40
CA ILE A 27 -28.20 -14.09 21.11
C ILE A 27 -27.60 -15.36 21.72
N GLN A 28 -26.30 -15.56 21.56
CA GLN A 28 -25.61 -16.71 22.10
C GLN A 28 -25.67 -16.76 23.62
N ALA A 29 -25.40 -15.64 24.30
CA ALA A 29 -25.43 -15.58 25.76
C ALA A 29 -26.84 -15.90 26.30
N ILE A 30 -27.88 -15.31 25.71
CA ILE A 30 -29.28 -15.53 26.11
C ILE A 30 -29.70 -16.99 25.82
N GLY A 31 -29.37 -17.51 24.64
CA GLY A 31 -29.73 -18.86 24.22
C GLY A 31 -29.08 -19.94 25.09
N CYS A 32 -27.77 -19.79 25.39
CA CYS A 32 -27.06 -20.73 26.26
C CYS A 32 -27.59 -20.68 27.70
N LEU A 33 -27.93 -19.49 28.22
CA LEU A 33 -28.50 -19.35 29.55
C LEU A 33 -29.87 -20.03 29.65
N ALA A 34 -30.77 -19.77 28.70
CA ALA A 34 -32.10 -20.37 28.66
C ALA A 34 -32.05 -21.90 28.51
N ALA A 35 -31.17 -22.40 27.63
CA ALA A 35 -30.97 -23.84 27.44
C ALA A 35 -30.38 -24.51 28.68
N ALA A 36 -29.38 -23.90 29.32
CA ALA A 36 -28.76 -24.44 30.52
C ALA A 36 -29.79 -24.54 31.67
N ILE A 37 -30.57 -23.50 31.92
CA ILE A 37 -31.62 -23.50 32.95
C ILE A 37 -32.71 -24.53 32.61
N GLY A 38 -33.23 -24.49 31.38
CA GLY A 38 -34.31 -25.39 30.95
C GLY A 38 -33.93 -26.86 31.06
N LEU A 39 -32.73 -27.25 30.58
CA LEU A 39 -32.23 -28.62 30.66
C LEU A 39 -31.93 -29.04 32.11
N THR A 40 -31.37 -28.16 32.93
CA THR A 40 -31.10 -28.46 34.35
C THR A 40 -32.39 -28.72 35.11
N VAL A 41 -33.45 -27.93 34.86
CA VAL A 41 -34.77 -28.11 35.50
C VAL A 41 -35.47 -29.36 34.98
N ALA A 42 -35.54 -29.56 33.66
CA ALA A 42 -36.27 -30.68 33.06
C ALA A 42 -35.62 -32.05 33.34
N LEU A 43 -34.29 -32.10 33.42
CA LEU A 43 -33.54 -33.36 33.58
C LEU A 43 -32.97 -33.55 34.99
N GLY A 44 -33.15 -32.58 35.88
CA GLY A 44 -32.69 -32.64 37.28
C GLY A 44 -31.17 -32.79 37.44
N SER A 45 -30.38 -32.52 36.39
CA SER A 45 -28.95 -32.76 36.37
C SER A 45 -28.16 -31.46 36.22
N PRO A 46 -27.25 -31.14 37.16
CA PRO A 46 -26.43 -29.93 37.10
C PRO A 46 -25.37 -29.98 35.99
N VAL A 47 -25.14 -31.14 35.35
CA VAL A 47 -24.16 -31.30 34.27
C VAL A 47 -24.47 -30.38 33.08
N PHE A 48 -25.74 -30.03 32.86
CA PHE A 48 -26.14 -29.10 31.80
C PHE A 48 -25.73 -27.64 32.06
N LEU A 49 -25.32 -27.29 33.29
CA LEU A 49 -24.64 -26.02 33.56
C LEU A 49 -23.27 -25.93 32.84
N GLY A 50 -22.70 -27.06 32.38
CA GLY A 50 -21.52 -27.08 31.53
C GLY A 50 -21.70 -26.34 30.19
N LEU A 51 -22.94 -26.12 29.72
CA LEU A 51 -23.23 -25.27 28.55
C LEU A 51 -22.83 -23.80 28.78
N ILE A 52 -22.74 -23.36 30.04
CA ILE A 52 -22.25 -22.04 30.40
C ILE A 52 -20.75 -21.92 30.07
N LEU A 53 -19.96 -22.97 30.28
CA LEU A 53 -18.53 -22.97 29.91
C LEU A 53 -18.33 -22.85 28.40
N VAL A 54 -19.16 -23.53 27.60
CA VAL A 54 -19.15 -23.42 26.14
C VAL A 54 -19.54 -22.00 25.69
N SER A 55 -20.53 -21.40 26.35
CA SER A 55 -20.93 -20.00 26.14
C SER A 55 -19.78 -19.03 26.45
N VAL A 56 -19.04 -19.25 27.54
CA VAL A 56 -17.88 -18.43 27.91
C VAL A 56 -16.77 -18.54 26.87
N LEU A 57 -16.41 -19.75 26.42
CA LEU A 57 -15.38 -19.96 25.40
C LEU A 57 -15.72 -19.27 24.08
N LEU A 58 -16.97 -19.39 23.63
CA LEU A 58 -17.42 -18.76 22.41
C LEU A 58 -17.53 -17.23 22.55
N SER A 59 -17.88 -16.73 23.74
CA SER A 59 -17.84 -15.31 24.06
C SER A 59 -16.42 -14.75 24.04
N ILE A 60 -15.43 -15.49 24.56
CA ILE A 60 -14.01 -15.12 24.47
C ILE A 60 -13.56 -15.08 23.01
N MET A 61 -13.91 -16.09 22.21
CA MET A 61 -13.58 -16.13 20.80
C MET A 61 -14.19 -14.95 20.04
N ALA A 62 -15.48 -14.69 20.22
CA ALA A 62 -16.16 -13.59 19.55
C ALA A 62 -15.72 -12.22 20.08
N PHE A 63 -15.36 -12.07 21.35
CA PHE A 63 -14.72 -10.86 21.87
C PHE A 63 -13.33 -10.66 21.25
N THR A 64 -12.55 -11.73 21.10
CA THR A 64 -11.22 -11.68 20.47
C THR A 64 -11.33 -11.28 19.00
N VAL A 65 -12.27 -11.88 18.27
CA VAL A 65 -12.58 -11.53 16.88
C VAL A 65 -13.08 -10.09 16.79
N HIS A 66 -13.97 -9.68 17.70
CA HIS A 66 -14.48 -8.31 17.76
C HIS A 66 -13.36 -7.30 18.00
N LYS A 67 -12.49 -7.56 18.99
CA LYS A 67 -11.32 -6.75 19.28
C LYS A 67 -10.42 -6.67 18.05
N TYR A 68 -10.04 -7.80 17.47
CA TYR A 68 -9.20 -7.85 16.27
C TYR A 68 -9.79 -7.06 15.08
N LEU A 69 -11.11 -7.07 14.90
CA LEU A 69 -11.78 -6.37 13.79
C LEU A 69 -12.08 -4.88 14.07
N THR A 70 -11.92 -4.42 15.31
CA THR A 70 -12.22 -3.04 15.73
C THR A 70 -11.05 -2.28 16.34
N GLU A 71 -9.93 -2.98 16.57
CA GLU A 71 -8.68 -2.39 17.03
C GLU A 71 -8.18 -1.37 16.00
N ALA A 72 -7.81 -0.19 16.49
CA ALA A 72 -7.21 0.84 15.65
C ALA A 72 -5.89 0.30 15.06
N PRO A 73 -5.50 0.73 13.86
CA PRO A 73 -4.22 0.34 13.29
C PRO A 73 -3.09 0.78 14.22
N SER A 74 -2.33 -0.19 14.72
CA SER A 74 -1.26 0.05 15.70
C SER A 74 -0.05 0.78 15.12
N GLY A 75 0.06 0.82 13.78
CA GLY A 75 1.27 1.27 13.09
C GLY A 75 2.42 0.25 13.15
N ASP A 76 2.18 -0.94 13.71
CA ASP A 76 3.21 -1.98 13.80
C ASP A 76 3.37 -2.72 12.47
N TRP A 77 4.04 -2.05 11.54
CA TRP A 77 4.31 -2.56 10.21
C TRP A 77 5.27 -3.77 10.23
N SER A 78 6.15 -3.87 11.24
CA SER A 78 7.08 -5.00 11.40
C SER A 78 6.33 -6.28 11.77
N ASN A 79 5.38 -6.21 12.70
CA ASN A 79 4.50 -7.34 13.01
C ASN A 79 3.64 -7.72 11.80
N SER A 80 3.15 -6.74 11.03
CA SER A 80 2.41 -7.02 9.79
C SER A 80 3.30 -7.71 8.74
N LEU A 81 4.54 -7.25 8.59
CA LEU A 81 5.50 -7.80 7.63
C LEU A 81 5.85 -9.25 8.00
N THR A 82 6.18 -9.51 9.26
CA THR A 82 6.50 -10.85 9.75
C THR A 82 5.29 -11.79 9.74
N ALA A 83 4.06 -11.26 9.93
CA ALA A 83 2.83 -12.04 9.83
C ALA A 83 2.60 -12.54 8.39
N TYR A 84 2.75 -11.68 7.39
CA TYR A 84 2.34 -11.99 6.01
C TYR A 84 3.47 -12.39 5.06
N PHE A 85 4.74 -12.09 5.39
CA PHE A 85 5.88 -12.31 4.50
C PHE A 85 7.00 -13.12 5.17
N ARG A 86 7.88 -13.67 4.34
CA ARG A 86 9.15 -14.29 4.75
C ARG A 86 10.30 -13.55 4.08
N SER A 87 11.36 -13.25 4.82
CA SER A 87 12.58 -12.70 4.24
C SER A 87 13.17 -13.67 3.21
N ILE A 88 13.67 -13.12 2.11
CA ILE A 88 14.38 -13.84 1.05
C ILE A 88 15.88 -13.65 1.30
N PRO A 89 16.67 -14.74 1.45
CA PRO A 89 18.11 -14.64 1.60
C PRO A 89 18.77 -13.91 0.43
N ALA A 90 19.82 -13.12 0.69
CA ALA A 90 20.51 -12.32 -0.32
C ALA A 90 20.91 -13.12 -1.58
N THR A 91 21.49 -14.31 -1.40
CA THR A 91 21.86 -15.20 -2.53
C THR A 91 20.68 -15.60 -3.40
N THR A 92 19.49 -15.77 -2.81
CA THR A 92 18.26 -16.06 -3.54
C THR A 92 17.70 -14.80 -4.19
N ALA A 93 17.80 -13.66 -3.51
CA ALA A 93 17.41 -12.37 -4.08
C ALA A 93 18.24 -12.05 -5.33
N ASP A 94 19.57 -12.17 -5.27
CA ASP A 94 20.47 -11.91 -6.40
C ASP A 94 20.17 -12.79 -7.62
N ALA A 95 19.70 -14.02 -7.39
CA ALA A 95 19.35 -14.94 -8.48
C ALA A 95 18.04 -14.55 -9.19
N ASN A 96 17.08 -13.93 -8.48
CA ASN A 96 15.72 -13.68 -8.99
C ASN A 96 15.42 -12.21 -9.28
N PHE A 97 16.19 -11.29 -8.70
CA PHE A 97 16.02 -9.85 -8.87
C PHE A 97 17.30 -9.23 -9.42
N SER A 98 17.13 -8.24 -10.28
CA SER A 98 18.19 -7.31 -10.64
C SER A 98 18.07 -6.13 -9.71
N SER A 99 19.02 -5.98 -8.78
CA SER A 99 19.10 -4.81 -7.90
C SER A 99 20.33 -3.99 -8.27
N LYS A 100 20.18 -2.68 -8.40
CA LYS A 100 21.32 -1.76 -8.55
C LYS A 100 21.95 -1.37 -7.21
N ARG A 101 21.36 -1.81 -6.09
CA ARG A 101 21.78 -1.48 -4.73
C ARG A 101 21.89 -2.77 -3.90
N SER A 102 22.99 -2.95 -3.20
CA SER A 102 23.22 -4.08 -2.30
C SER A 102 22.25 -4.12 -1.11
N ASP A 103 21.61 -2.99 -0.82
CA ASP A 103 20.91 -2.76 0.45
C ASP A 103 19.40 -2.98 0.33
N VAL A 104 18.93 -3.63 -0.75
CA VAL A 104 17.50 -3.93 -0.91
C VAL A 104 17.19 -5.25 -0.23
N VAL A 105 16.32 -5.22 0.78
CA VAL A 105 15.84 -6.42 1.47
C VAL A 105 14.55 -6.89 0.82
N PHE A 106 14.54 -8.15 0.40
CA PHE A 106 13.39 -8.75 -0.27
C PHE A 106 12.60 -9.67 0.65
N PHE A 107 11.28 -9.66 0.47
CA PHE A 107 10.33 -10.45 1.21
C PHE A 107 9.36 -11.12 0.24
N GLN A 108 9.06 -12.41 0.44
CA GLN A 108 8.05 -13.14 -0.32
C GLN A 108 6.77 -13.28 0.50
N ASN A 109 5.62 -13.05 -0.12
CA ASN A 109 4.35 -13.24 0.57
C ASN A 109 4.11 -14.73 0.86
N LYS A 110 3.60 -15.03 2.06
CA LYS A 110 3.35 -16.42 2.52
C LYS A 110 2.19 -17.10 1.78
N TYR A 111 1.22 -16.33 1.27
CA TYR A 111 0.06 -16.86 0.55
C TYR A 111 0.37 -17.03 -0.95
N ASN A 112 0.95 -16.01 -1.59
CA ASN A 112 1.41 -16.07 -2.97
C ASN A 112 2.90 -15.66 -3.07
N PRO A 113 3.86 -16.61 -3.07
CA PRO A 113 5.28 -16.32 -3.09
C PRO A 113 5.79 -15.57 -4.34
N LYS A 114 5.00 -15.51 -5.42
CA LYS A 114 5.35 -14.75 -6.64
C LYS A 114 5.03 -13.26 -6.52
N ILE A 115 4.31 -12.86 -5.47
CA ILE A 115 4.12 -11.46 -5.07
C ILE A 115 5.11 -11.17 -3.94
N THR A 116 6.02 -10.25 -4.23
CA THR A 116 7.22 -9.98 -3.45
C THR A 116 7.30 -8.50 -3.11
N LEU A 117 7.87 -8.18 -1.96
CA LEU A 117 8.08 -6.82 -1.48
C LEU A 117 9.59 -6.60 -1.35
N GLY A 118 10.15 -5.65 -2.10
CA GLY A 118 11.51 -5.16 -1.94
C GLY A 118 11.48 -3.84 -1.17
N ILE A 119 12.13 -3.78 -0.03
CA ILE A 119 12.27 -2.58 0.79
C ILE A 119 13.71 -2.12 0.69
N TRP A 120 13.90 -0.84 0.41
CA TRP A 120 15.20 -0.19 0.46
C TRP A 120 15.19 0.88 1.55
N ASP A 121 16.08 0.71 2.51
CA ASP A 121 16.14 1.41 3.80
C ASP A 121 17.36 2.35 3.92
N ASN A 122 17.74 3.00 2.81
CA ASN A 122 18.84 3.96 2.81
C ASN A 122 18.32 5.42 2.70
N PRO A 123 18.44 6.23 3.76
CA PRO A 123 17.94 7.62 3.77
C PRO A 123 18.83 8.60 2.98
N GLU A 124 20.06 8.22 2.63
CA GLU A 124 21.04 9.15 2.05
C GLU A 124 20.92 9.28 0.52
N VAL A 125 20.28 8.32 -0.15
CA VAL A 125 20.27 8.26 -1.60
C VAL A 125 18.96 8.84 -2.16
N PRO A 126 19.02 9.89 -3.01
CA PRO A 126 17.84 10.47 -3.63
C PRO A 126 17.12 9.49 -4.57
N PHE A 127 15.82 9.74 -4.77
CA PHE A 127 14.97 9.00 -5.71
C PHE A 127 15.64 8.86 -7.09
N SER A 128 15.85 7.62 -7.55
CA SER A 128 16.60 7.31 -8.77
C SER A 128 15.76 7.40 -10.04
N LEU A 129 16.42 7.63 -11.18
CA LEU A 129 15.82 7.64 -12.52
C LEU A 129 15.19 6.29 -12.90
N GLU A 130 15.68 5.23 -12.27
CA GLU A 130 15.37 3.84 -12.59
C GLU A 130 14.76 3.14 -11.38
N LEU A 131 14.02 2.06 -11.62
CA LEU A 131 13.61 1.14 -10.56
C LEU A 131 14.86 0.52 -9.94
N PHE A 132 15.03 0.67 -8.62
CA PHE A 132 16.22 0.16 -7.93
C PHE A 132 16.25 -1.38 -7.85
N ALA A 133 15.09 -2.03 -8.03
CA ALA A 133 14.96 -3.47 -8.14
C ALA A 133 13.94 -3.85 -9.23
N MET A 134 14.23 -4.92 -9.98
CA MET A 134 13.35 -5.49 -11.00
C MET A 134 13.34 -7.02 -10.94
N GLN A 135 12.23 -7.65 -11.34
CA GLN A 135 12.21 -9.10 -11.53
C GLN A 135 13.03 -9.52 -12.75
N LYS A 136 13.80 -10.60 -12.61
CA LYS A 136 14.46 -11.27 -13.73
C LYS A 136 13.47 -12.17 -14.47
N GLU A 137 13.45 -12.12 -15.81
CA GLU A 137 12.63 -12.99 -16.66
C GLU A 137 13.01 -14.47 -16.46
N ARG A 138 14.31 -14.73 -16.26
CA ARG A 138 14.89 -16.03 -15.95
C ARG A 138 15.98 -15.89 -14.90
N ARG A 139 16.13 -16.90 -14.04
CA ARG A 139 17.18 -16.92 -13.01
C ARG A 139 18.55 -16.69 -13.65
N GLY A 140 19.29 -15.71 -13.13
CA GLY A 140 20.64 -15.40 -13.61
C GLY A 140 20.74 -14.66 -14.95
N GLN A 141 19.63 -14.34 -15.63
CA GLN A 141 19.64 -13.46 -16.81
C GLN A 141 19.13 -12.06 -16.44
N GLU A 142 19.81 -11.03 -16.96
CA GLU A 142 19.34 -9.66 -16.88
C GLU A 142 18.09 -9.49 -17.76
N THR A 143 17.06 -8.86 -17.20
CA THR A 143 15.84 -8.52 -17.92
C THR A 143 16.08 -7.29 -18.77
N PRO A 144 15.91 -7.35 -20.10
CA PRO A 144 16.07 -6.17 -20.93
C PRO A 144 14.90 -5.20 -20.76
N PHE A 145 13.70 -5.66 -20.37
CA PHE A 145 12.50 -4.84 -20.21
C PHE A 145 11.61 -5.40 -19.10
N ALA A 146 11.63 -4.80 -17.90
CA ALA A 146 10.57 -5.09 -16.92
C ALA A 146 9.35 -4.24 -17.28
N ASN A 147 8.22 -4.87 -17.65
CA ASN A 147 6.95 -4.14 -17.73
C ASN A 147 6.66 -3.59 -16.32
N ALA A 148 6.84 -2.29 -16.15
CA ALA A 148 6.94 -1.73 -14.82
C ALA A 148 6.33 -0.35 -14.73
N MET A 149 5.84 -0.04 -13.53
CA MET A 149 5.12 1.19 -13.24
C MET A 149 5.74 1.90 -12.03
N MET A 150 5.88 3.22 -12.13
CA MET A 150 6.33 4.06 -11.01
C MET A 150 5.26 5.08 -10.65
N PHE A 151 4.85 5.11 -9.38
CA PHE A 151 3.81 6.01 -8.90
C PHE A 151 4.36 7.31 -8.34
N ASN A 152 3.69 8.41 -8.68
CA ASN A 152 3.91 9.74 -8.12
C ASN A 152 2.68 10.15 -7.32
N LEU A 153 2.91 10.92 -6.27
CA LEU A 153 1.84 11.47 -5.45
C LEU A 153 1.41 12.84 -5.93
N VAL A 154 0.09 12.98 -6.06
CA VAL A 154 -0.57 14.21 -6.39
C VAL A 154 -1.16 14.79 -5.10
N PRO A 155 -0.86 16.04 -4.72
CA PRO A 155 -1.42 16.62 -3.52
C PRO A 155 -2.93 16.83 -3.66
N ALA A 156 -3.63 16.94 -2.53
CA ALA A 156 -5.03 17.30 -2.50
C ALA A 156 -5.24 18.68 -3.16
N SER A 157 -6.06 18.68 -4.22
CA SER A 157 -6.34 19.75 -5.16
C SER A 157 -6.45 21.18 -4.64
N GLU A 158 -5.63 22.06 -5.21
CA GLU A 158 -6.04 23.28 -5.92
C GLU A 158 -5.89 23.09 -7.44
N GLU A 159 -6.62 23.86 -8.28
CA GLU A 159 -6.65 23.75 -9.76
C GLU A 159 -5.27 23.80 -10.45
N ASN A 160 -4.23 24.25 -9.74
CA ASN A 160 -2.84 24.34 -10.20
C ASN A 160 -1.85 23.49 -9.39
N SER A 161 -2.32 22.44 -8.73
CA SER A 161 -1.49 21.55 -7.92
C SER A 161 -0.40 20.88 -8.75
N GLN A 162 0.84 21.38 -8.64
CA GLN A 162 1.98 20.76 -9.28
C GLN A 162 2.47 19.57 -8.45
N ILE A 163 2.68 18.44 -9.13
CA ILE A 163 3.35 17.27 -8.54
C ILE A 163 4.75 17.73 -8.10
N SER A 164 5.05 17.63 -6.81
CA SER A 164 6.36 18.00 -6.28
C SER A 164 7.44 17.18 -6.97
N MET A 165 8.28 17.83 -7.78
CA MET A 165 9.35 17.14 -8.48
C MET A 165 10.48 16.71 -7.54
N ASN A 166 10.56 17.24 -6.32
CA ASN A 166 11.71 17.01 -5.47
C ASN A 166 11.67 15.73 -4.65
N LEU A 167 10.47 15.32 -4.23
CA LEU A 167 10.25 14.22 -3.28
C LEU A 167 9.49 13.04 -3.90
N ASN A 168 9.09 13.14 -5.16
CA ASN A 168 8.42 12.04 -5.86
C ASN A 168 9.42 11.05 -6.47
N LEU A 169 9.02 9.77 -6.54
CA LEU A 169 9.87 8.69 -7.06
C LEU A 169 10.40 9.00 -8.46
N SER A 170 9.57 9.53 -9.34
CA SER A 170 9.93 9.77 -10.75
C SER A 170 10.63 11.11 -10.98
N LYS A 171 11.25 11.74 -9.98
CA LYS A 171 11.97 13.02 -10.11
C LYS A 171 12.99 13.01 -11.25
N CYS A 172 13.92 12.07 -11.21
CA CYS A 172 14.99 11.99 -12.18
C CYS A 172 14.43 11.60 -13.56
N LEU A 173 13.43 10.72 -13.59
CA LEU A 173 12.68 10.38 -14.78
C LEU A 173 12.06 11.63 -15.44
N TYR A 174 11.41 12.50 -14.67
CA TYR A 174 10.85 13.75 -15.19
C TYR A 174 11.90 14.65 -15.83
N GLN A 175 13.07 14.83 -15.20
CA GLN A 175 14.13 15.67 -15.74
C GLN A 175 14.63 15.20 -17.11
N ASP A 176 14.62 13.88 -17.35
CA ASP A 176 15.01 13.32 -18.64
C ASP A 176 13.86 13.29 -19.65
N LEU A 177 12.62 13.03 -19.22
CA LEU A 177 11.43 13.16 -20.07
C LEU A 177 11.20 14.61 -20.50
N ALA A 178 11.50 15.60 -19.66
CA ALA A 178 11.36 17.02 -19.97
C ALA A 178 12.32 17.48 -21.08
N LYS A 179 13.43 16.78 -21.30
CA LYS A 179 14.33 17.03 -22.44
C LYS A 179 13.78 16.48 -23.76
N ILE A 180 12.72 15.68 -23.70
CA ILE A 180 12.06 15.05 -24.84
C ILE A 180 10.64 15.64 -24.90
N ASP A 181 10.49 16.79 -25.55
CA ASP A 181 9.31 17.70 -25.50
C ASP A 181 7.94 16.99 -25.67
N LYS A 182 7.88 15.88 -26.42
CA LYS A 182 6.68 15.04 -26.57
C LYS A 182 6.25 14.30 -25.28
N GLN A 183 7.18 14.00 -24.37
CA GLN A 183 6.97 13.16 -23.18
C GLN A 183 6.60 13.94 -21.91
N VAL A 184 6.75 15.27 -21.91
CA VAL A 184 6.12 16.14 -20.89
C VAL A 184 4.60 15.92 -20.86
N LYS A 185 3.99 15.55 -21.99
CA LYS A 185 2.58 15.18 -22.07
C LYS A 185 2.24 13.92 -21.28
N ALA A 186 3.12 12.92 -21.17
CA ALA A 186 2.87 11.69 -20.39
C ALA A 186 2.86 11.96 -18.87
N TRP A 187 3.65 12.94 -18.42
CA TRP A 187 3.63 13.39 -17.01
C TRP A 187 2.31 14.08 -16.65
N TYR A 188 1.72 14.81 -17.59
CA TYR A 188 0.48 15.56 -17.39
C TYR A 188 -0.77 14.87 -17.95
N SER A 189 -0.64 13.76 -18.67
CA SER A 189 -1.76 13.05 -19.28
C SER A 189 -2.70 12.46 -18.23
N CYS A 190 -2.19 12.17 -17.04
CA CYS A 190 -2.99 11.70 -15.92
C CYS A 190 -3.77 12.82 -15.21
N ASN A 191 -3.61 14.09 -15.60
CA ASN A 191 -4.38 15.20 -15.02
C ASN A 191 -5.83 15.28 -15.52
N ARG A 192 -6.27 14.34 -16.35
CA ARG A 192 -7.63 14.22 -16.88
C ARG A 192 -8.16 12.81 -16.62
N ARG A 193 -9.47 12.67 -16.34
CA ARG A 193 -10.13 11.35 -16.26
C ARG A 193 -10.43 10.79 -17.64
N ASP A 194 -10.88 11.66 -18.54
CA ASP A 194 -11.22 11.32 -19.92
C ASP A 194 -10.35 12.10 -20.90
N SER A 195 -9.87 11.41 -21.94
CA SER A 195 -9.10 12.00 -23.03
C SER A 195 -9.89 13.05 -23.84
N SER A 196 -11.22 13.04 -23.71
CA SER A 196 -12.15 13.96 -24.38
C SER A 196 -12.38 15.29 -23.63
N SER A 197 -11.97 15.40 -22.37
CA SER A 197 -12.17 16.64 -21.59
C SER A 197 -10.99 17.59 -21.76
N ALA A 198 -11.26 18.84 -22.14
CA ALA A 198 -10.23 19.88 -22.20
C ALA A 198 -9.81 20.39 -20.81
N ALA A 199 -10.65 20.21 -19.79
CA ALA A 199 -10.43 20.74 -18.45
C ALA A 199 -9.55 19.80 -17.61
N HIS A 200 -8.60 20.38 -16.86
CA HIS A 200 -7.90 19.66 -15.80
C HIS A 200 -8.89 19.21 -14.74
N GLN A 201 -8.85 17.93 -14.36
CA GLN A 201 -9.72 17.40 -13.32
C GLN A 201 -8.88 16.95 -12.11
N PRO A 202 -9.16 17.51 -10.92
CA PRO A 202 -8.43 17.13 -9.72
C PRO A 202 -8.62 15.65 -9.37
N PHE A 203 -7.60 15.06 -8.74
CA PHE A 203 -7.66 13.70 -8.23
C PHE A 203 -8.61 13.62 -7.03
N LEU A 204 -9.55 12.69 -7.08
CA LEU A 204 -10.39 12.31 -5.94
C LEU A 204 -9.56 11.55 -4.90
N PRO A 205 -10.01 11.50 -3.63
CA PRO A 205 -9.36 10.68 -2.61
C PRO A 205 -9.19 9.24 -3.10
N THR A 206 -8.02 8.65 -2.89
CA THR A 206 -7.63 7.29 -3.32
C THR A 206 -7.59 7.05 -4.83
N GLU A 207 -7.87 8.07 -5.65
CA GLU A 207 -7.84 7.94 -7.09
C GLU A 207 -6.42 7.64 -7.58
N THR A 208 -6.34 6.72 -8.52
CA THR A 208 -5.12 6.27 -9.17
C THR A 208 -5.35 6.33 -10.67
N ARG A 209 -4.38 6.88 -11.41
CA ARG A 209 -4.40 6.97 -12.87
C ARG A 209 -3.01 6.61 -13.39
N SER A 210 -2.94 6.03 -14.58
CA SER A 210 -1.66 5.71 -15.21
C SER A 210 -1.66 6.09 -16.69
N ALA A 211 -0.47 6.35 -17.22
CA ALA A 211 -0.24 6.58 -18.64
C ALA A 211 1.01 5.81 -19.11
N GLU A 212 0.96 5.35 -20.35
CA GLU A 212 2.11 4.71 -21.00
C GLU A 212 3.15 5.76 -21.40
N ILE A 213 4.43 5.43 -21.20
CA ILE A 213 5.55 6.26 -21.62
C ILE A 213 6.05 5.74 -22.96
N HIS A 214 5.79 6.48 -24.03
CA HIS A 214 6.26 6.12 -25.37
C HIS A 214 7.65 6.71 -25.63
N LEU A 215 8.70 6.04 -25.20
CA LEU A 215 10.06 6.44 -25.59
C LEU A 215 10.30 6.03 -27.05
N GLU A 216 10.31 7.00 -27.98
CA GLU A 216 10.82 6.77 -29.35
C GLU A 216 12.27 6.30 -29.22
N ASP A 217 12.62 5.13 -29.77
CA ASP A 217 13.99 4.61 -29.86
C ASP A 217 14.79 5.57 -30.76
N PRO A 218 15.60 6.49 -30.20
CA PRO A 218 16.41 7.35 -31.00
C PRO A 218 17.63 6.52 -31.29
N SER A 219 17.76 6.17 -32.55
CA SER A 219 18.98 5.69 -33.18
C SER A 219 20.25 6.54 -32.88
N SER A 220 20.16 7.62 -32.10
CA SER A 220 21.24 8.46 -31.58
C SER A 220 21.60 8.26 -30.09
N ARG A 221 20.82 7.52 -29.28
CA ARG A 221 21.21 7.12 -27.91
C ARG A 221 21.32 5.60 -27.89
N GLY A 222 22.50 5.06 -27.57
CA GLY A 222 22.77 3.62 -27.68
C GLY A 222 21.69 2.75 -27.02
N ALA A 223 21.42 1.58 -27.59
CA ALA A 223 20.35 0.63 -27.26
C ALA A 223 20.27 0.13 -25.78
N GLY A 224 21.12 0.65 -24.88
CA GLY A 224 21.15 0.36 -23.45
C GLY A 224 20.44 1.39 -22.56
N ASP A 225 20.14 2.60 -23.02
CA ASP A 225 19.61 3.66 -22.15
C ASP A 225 18.08 3.57 -21.93
N TYR A 226 17.33 2.94 -22.84
CA TYR A 226 15.87 2.77 -22.74
C TYR A 226 15.41 1.79 -21.67
N LYS A 227 16.27 0.83 -21.32
CA LYS A 227 15.99 -0.24 -20.35
C LYS A 227 15.85 0.25 -18.91
N ARG A 228 16.13 1.54 -18.70
CA ARG A 228 16.19 2.24 -17.41
C ARG A 228 14.85 2.83 -16.99
N TYR A 229 13.90 2.94 -17.93
CA TYR A 229 12.65 3.67 -17.77
C TYR A 229 11.49 2.72 -17.47
N PRO A 230 10.54 3.09 -16.59
CA PRO A 230 9.29 2.35 -16.45
C PRO A 230 8.45 2.47 -17.73
N HIS A 231 7.65 1.45 -18.03
CA HIS A 231 6.72 1.45 -19.16
C HIS A 231 5.51 2.36 -18.88
N TYR A 232 5.13 2.47 -17.62
CA TYR A 232 3.99 3.25 -17.18
C TYR A 232 4.38 4.25 -16.08
N LEU A 233 3.82 5.45 -16.19
CA LEU A 233 3.84 6.45 -15.13
C LEU A 233 2.49 6.45 -14.43
N GLY A 234 2.51 6.17 -13.13
CA GLY A 234 1.34 6.21 -12.27
C GLY A 234 1.25 7.51 -11.47
N HIS A 235 0.03 7.94 -11.18
CA HIS A 235 -0.27 9.05 -10.30
C HIS A 235 -1.36 8.63 -9.31
N ALA A 236 -1.13 8.89 -8.03
CA ALA A 236 -2.05 8.51 -6.98
C ALA A 236 -2.26 9.66 -5.98
N ARG A 237 -3.47 9.74 -5.41
CA ARG A 237 -3.77 10.63 -4.30
C ARG A 237 -3.90 9.83 -2.99
N GLY A 238 -2.84 9.85 -2.20
CA GLY A 238 -2.79 9.27 -0.86
C GLY A 238 -3.35 10.22 0.22
N PRO A 239 -3.24 9.84 1.50
CA PRO A 239 -3.57 10.72 2.62
C PRO A 239 -2.44 11.72 2.92
N ALA A 240 -2.78 13.00 3.02
CA ALA A 240 -1.91 14.00 3.64
C ALA A 240 -2.39 14.32 5.07
N VAL A 241 -1.49 14.48 6.03
CA VAL A 241 -1.81 14.73 7.45
C VAL A 241 -2.74 15.92 7.63
N LYS A 242 -2.55 16.99 6.83
CA LYS A 242 -3.43 18.16 6.81
C LYS A 242 -4.92 17.86 6.53
N GLU A 243 -5.22 16.74 5.86
CA GLU A 243 -6.60 16.31 5.58
C GLU A 243 -7.26 15.61 6.78
N PHE A 244 -6.45 15.21 7.77
CA PHE A 244 -6.81 14.41 8.95
C PHE A 244 -6.49 15.19 10.25
N PRO A 245 -7.21 16.28 10.54
CA PRO A 245 -6.98 17.07 11.74
C PRO A 245 -7.38 16.27 12.99
N GLY A 246 -6.47 16.18 13.96
CA GLY A 246 -6.68 15.49 15.23
C GLY A 246 -5.69 14.34 15.45
N GLN A 247 -5.80 13.68 16.60
CA GLN A 247 -4.90 12.58 16.99
C GLN A 247 -5.64 11.35 17.53
N ASP A 248 -6.98 11.36 17.50
CA ASP A 248 -7.78 10.25 18.03
C ASP A 248 -7.69 8.98 17.17
N HIS A 249 -8.11 7.85 17.75
CA HIS A 249 -8.08 6.54 17.08
C HIS A 249 -8.87 6.50 15.77
N LYS A 250 -9.96 7.27 15.65
CA LYS A 250 -10.77 7.31 14.44
C LYS A 250 -10.00 8.02 13.33
N VAL A 251 -9.35 9.14 13.62
CA VAL A 251 -8.50 9.88 12.68
C VAL A 251 -7.34 8.99 12.19
N GLN A 252 -6.66 8.28 13.10
CA GLN A 252 -5.61 7.32 12.74
C GLN A 252 -6.15 6.20 11.82
N THR A 253 -7.31 5.64 12.17
CA THR A 253 -7.96 4.58 11.38
C THR A 253 -8.33 5.06 9.99
N ASP A 254 -8.89 6.27 9.88
CA ASP A 254 -9.31 6.84 8.59
C ASP A 254 -8.09 7.22 7.73
N TYR A 255 -7.00 7.72 8.33
CA TYR A 255 -5.73 7.96 7.63
C TYR A 255 -5.16 6.66 7.04
N TYR A 256 -5.04 5.63 7.88
CA TYR A 256 -4.57 4.30 7.47
C TYR A 256 -5.47 3.70 6.38
N ARG A 257 -6.81 3.78 6.50
CA ARG A 257 -7.73 3.25 5.48
C ARG A 257 -7.52 3.93 4.14
N ARG A 258 -7.32 5.25 4.11
CA ARG A 258 -6.99 5.96 2.88
C ARG A 258 -5.68 5.46 2.30
N ALA A 259 -4.62 5.34 3.11
CA ALA A 259 -3.35 4.80 2.65
C ALA A 259 -3.52 3.39 2.05
N TYR A 260 -4.20 2.49 2.78
CA TYR A 260 -4.43 1.11 2.36
C TYR A 260 -5.18 1.03 1.04
N VAL A 261 -6.31 1.75 0.90
CA VAL A 261 -7.10 1.75 -0.33
C VAL A 261 -6.31 2.33 -1.50
N THR A 262 -5.56 3.42 -1.29
CA THR A 262 -4.73 3.99 -2.35
C THR A 262 -3.64 3.01 -2.79
N TYR A 263 -2.94 2.35 -1.86
CA TYR A 263 -1.93 1.33 -2.24
C TYR A 263 -2.56 0.17 -3.00
N VAL A 264 -3.71 -0.36 -2.56
CA VAL A 264 -4.42 -1.39 -3.31
C VAL A 264 -4.71 -0.91 -4.74
N ASN A 265 -5.25 0.30 -4.91
CA ASN A 265 -5.53 0.84 -6.24
C ASN A 265 -4.26 0.98 -7.12
N CYS A 266 -3.13 1.40 -6.55
CA CYS A 266 -1.85 1.44 -7.26
C CYS A 266 -1.41 0.05 -7.75
N LEU A 267 -1.50 -0.95 -6.88
CA LEU A 267 -1.08 -2.31 -7.20
C LEU A 267 -2.01 -2.97 -8.23
N GLU A 268 -3.32 -2.77 -8.10
CA GLU A 268 -4.33 -3.25 -9.04
C GLU A 268 -4.18 -2.60 -10.43
N GLU A 269 -3.91 -1.29 -10.49
CA GLU A 269 -3.64 -0.60 -11.76
C GLU A 269 -2.39 -1.16 -12.44
N ALA A 270 -1.31 -1.41 -11.68
CA ALA A 270 -0.09 -2.02 -12.23
C ALA A 270 -0.37 -3.43 -12.79
N LEU A 271 -1.12 -4.26 -12.06
CA LEU A 271 -1.51 -5.60 -12.51
C LEU A 271 -2.42 -5.56 -13.75
N ALA A 272 -3.38 -4.64 -13.80
CA ALA A 272 -4.26 -4.44 -14.95
C ALA A 272 -3.49 -4.05 -16.22
N ARG A 273 -2.37 -3.34 -16.08
CA ARG A 273 -1.43 -3.01 -17.16
C ARG A 273 -0.40 -4.12 -17.45
N GLY A 274 -0.53 -5.28 -16.80
CA GLY A 274 0.38 -6.41 -16.97
C GLY A 274 1.80 -6.17 -16.42
N CYS A 275 1.97 -5.21 -15.52
CA CYS A 275 3.27 -4.91 -14.93
C CYS A 275 3.73 -6.04 -14.00
N THR A 276 5.02 -6.37 -14.05
CA THR A 276 5.69 -7.32 -13.17
C THR A 276 6.45 -6.64 -12.04
N THR A 277 6.62 -5.32 -12.11
CA THR A 277 7.28 -4.51 -11.08
C THR A 277 6.55 -3.19 -10.90
N VAL A 278 6.34 -2.78 -9.65
CA VAL A 278 5.69 -1.52 -9.31
C VAL A 278 6.47 -0.84 -8.19
N ALA A 279 6.80 0.43 -8.38
CA ALA A 279 7.38 1.27 -7.33
C ALA A 279 6.35 2.26 -6.80
N VAL A 280 6.20 2.28 -5.48
CA VAL A 280 5.27 3.18 -4.77
C VAL A 280 6.03 3.95 -3.68
N PRO A 281 5.85 5.27 -3.56
CA PRO A 281 6.46 6.03 -2.47
C PRO A 281 5.70 5.80 -1.17
N LEU A 282 6.36 5.99 -0.04
CA LEU A 282 5.65 6.22 1.21
C LEU A 282 4.90 7.54 1.12
N PHE A 283 3.58 7.54 1.34
CA PHE A 283 2.78 8.76 1.17
C PHE A 283 3.24 9.92 2.06
N SER A 284 3.58 9.61 3.31
CA SER A 284 4.16 10.57 4.25
C SER A 284 5.47 11.20 3.75
N SER A 285 6.26 10.46 2.94
CA SER A 285 7.57 10.96 2.44
C SER A 285 7.48 12.09 1.44
N VAL A 286 6.34 12.20 0.76
CA VAL A 286 6.15 13.20 -0.29
C VAL A 286 5.33 14.38 0.22
N TYR A 287 4.32 14.12 1.06
CA TYR A 287 3.41 15.17 1.52
C TYR A 287 3.91 15.93 2.74
N GLU A 288 4.63 15.26 3.65
CA GLU A 288 4.95 15.81 4.97
C GLU A 288 6.39 16.33 5.07
N VAL A 289 7.22 16.00 4.07
CA VAL A 289 8.55 16.58 3.90
C VAL A 289 8.44 17.86 3.07
N SER A 290 9.20 18.88 3.43
CA SER A 290 9.21 20.15 2.70
C SER A 290 9.58 19.93 1.23
N SER A 291 8.80 20.51 0.31
CA SER A 291 9.06 20.42 -1.13
C SER A 291 10.38 21.07 -1.57
N ARG A 292 11.04 21.83 -0.68
CA ARG A 292 12.38 22.38 -0.90
C ARG A 292 13.48 21.34 -0.66
N ASP A 293 13.21 20.34 0.17
CA ASP A 293 14.17 19.28 0.49
C ASP A 293 14.20 18.24 -0.63
N LYS A 294 15.39 17.67 -0.88
CA LYS A 294 15.56 16.61 -1.88
C LYS A 294 15.30 15.23 -1.29
N ASN A 295 15.65 15.05 -0.02
CA ASN A 295 15.48 13.85 0.79
C ASN A 295 15.04 14.27 2.20
N PRO A 296 14.41 13.38 2.98
CA PRO A 296 14.33 13.53 4.43
C PRO A 296 15.71 13.77 5.03
N LYS A 297 15.80 14.68 5.99
CA LYS A 297 17.02 14.96 6.74
C LYS A 297 17.19 13.90 7.83
N ALA A 298 18.33 13.21 7.82
CA ALA A 298 18.62 12.10 8.72
C ALA A 298 18.54 12.45 10.23
N GLN A 299 18.71 13.73 10.59
CA GLN A 299 18.68 14.22 11.97
C GLN A 299 17.37 14.93 12.35
N GLU A 300 16.42 15.04 11.41
CA GLU A 300 15.14 15.68 11.65
C GLU A 300 14.16 14.63 12.18
N VAL A 301 13.69 14.81 13.42
CA VAL A 301 12.61 13.99 13.95
C VAL A 301 11.32 14.43 13.27
N TYR A 302 10.90 13.63 12.30
CA TYR A 302 9.63 13.79 11.63
C TYR A 302 8.48 13.29 12.53
N ASP A 303 8.25 13.99 13.64
CA ASP A 303 7.16 13.76 14.58
C ASP A 303 5.85 14.32 14.00
N TRP A 304 5.39 13.70 12.92
CA TRP A 304 4.09 14.04 12.37
C TRP A 304 3.00 13.48 13.26
N SER A 305 1.99 14.31 13.53
CA SER A 305 0.77 13.86 14.21
C SER A 305 0.28 12.58 13.53
N LEU A 306 -0.06 11.56 14.33
CA LEU A 306 -0.58 10.24 13.92
C LEU A 306 0.46 9.15 13.62
N ASN A 307 1.78 9.37 13.77
CA ASN A 307 2.80 8.36 13.42
C ASN A 307 2.61 7.85 11.97
N CYS A 308 2.34 8.79 11.06
CA CYS A 308 1.78 8.52 9.73
C CYS A 308 2.69 7.66 8.83
N GLN A 309 4.01 7.70 9.06
CA GLN A 309 4.99 6.86 8.36
C GLN A 309 4.72 5.38 8.62
N ASN A 310 4.59 5.01 9.89
CA ASN A 310 4.35 3.64 10.33
C ASN A 310 2.98 3.15 9.86
N LEU A 311 1.96 4.01 9.90
CA LEU A 311 0.65 3.72 9.30
C LEU A 311 0.75 3.48 7.78
N CYS A 312 1.55 4.27 7.06
CA CYS A 312 1.77 4.08 5.61
C CYS A 312 2.52 2.77 5.30
N LYS A 313 3.57 2.45 6.07
CA LYS A 313 4.32 1.18 5.92
C LYS A 313 3.40 -0.02 6.16
N MET A 314 2.64 0.02 7.26
CA MET A 314 1.67 -1.03 7.60
C MET A 314 0.63 -1.18 6.48
N ALA A 315 0.03 -0.07 6.02
CA ALA A 315 -0.95 -0.07 4.95
C ALA A 315 -0.41 -0.68 3.64
N LEU A 316 0.84 -0.40 3.27
CA LEU A 316 1.45 -0.96 2.06
C LEU A 316 1.70 -2.48 2.20
N VAL A 317 2.23 -2.93 3.34
CA VAL A 317 2.46 -4.35 3.62
C VAL A 317 1.14 -5.12 3.53
N GLU A 318 0.09 -4.60 4.15
CA GLU A 318 -1.22 -5.22 4.17
C GLU A 318 -1.94 -5.14 2.82
N ALA A 319 -1.81 -4.03 2.09
CA ALA A 319 -2.32 -3.91 0.72
C ALA A 319 -1.65 -4.94 -0.21
N THR A 320 -0.34 -5.12 -0.11
CA THR A 320 0.41 -6.11 -0.89
C THR A 320 -0.08 -7.53 -0.58
N ASN A 321 -0.30 -7.85 0.70
CA ASN A 321 -0.87 -9.14 1.10
C ASN A 321 -2.32 -9.32 0.62
N SER A 322 -3.13 -8.26 0.62
CA SER A 322 -4.50 -8.28 0.13
C SER A 322 -4.57 -8.58 -1.37
N VAL A 323 -3.73 -7.92 -2.16
CA VAL A 323 -3.56 -8.20 -3.60
C VAL A 323 -3.09 -9.63 -3.82
N ALA A 324 -2.14 -10.11 -3.00
CA ALA A 324 -1.65 -11.48 -3.07
C ALA A 324 -2.73 -12.55 -2.83
N ARG A 325 -3.74 -12.24 -2.00
CA ARG A 325 -4.88 -13.12 -1.72
C ARG A 325 -5.97 -13.04 -2.79
N SER A 326 -6.13 -11.88 -3.41
CA SER A 326 -7.20 -11.60 -4.38
C SER A 326 -6.87 -12.09 -5.79
N HIS A 327 -5.60 -12.40 -6.05
CA HIS A 327 -5.11 -12.84 -7.36
C HIS A 327 -4.70 -14.31 -7.39
N SER A 328 -4.64 -14.85 -8.62
CA SER A 328 -4.17 -16.21 -8.85
C SER A 328 -2.74 -16.42 -8.32
N ARG A 329 -2.40 -17.66 -7.94
CA ARG A 329 -1.02 -18.02 -7.55
C ARG A 329 0.01 -17.94 -8.69
N GLU A 330 -0.45 -17.69 -9.92
CA GLU A 330 0.41 -17.47 -11.08
C GLU A 330 0.79 -16.00 -11.27
N THR A 331 -0.01 -15.08 -10.72
CA THR A 331 0.25 -13.64 -10.77
C THR A 331 1.56 -13.32 -10.09
N ARG A 332 2.43 -12.56 -10.79
CA ARG A 332 3.75 -12.15 -10.32
C ARG A 332 3.80 -10.63 -10.21
N LEU A 333 4.31 -10.13 -9.09
CA LEU A 333 4.53 -8.71 -8.89
C LEU A 333 5.66 -8.49 -7.90
N LEU A 334 6.62 -7.64 -8.24
CA LEU A 334 7.56 -7.08 -7.30
C LEU A 334 7.09 -5.67 -6.92
N VAL A 335 6.67 -5.51 -5.67
CA VAL A 335 6.36 -4.22 -5.08
C VAL A 335 7.63 -3.65 -4.48
N VAL A 336 7.96 -2.43 -4.86
CA VAL A 336 9.24 -1.79 -4.55
C VAL A 336 8.95 -0.55 -3.70
N LEU A 337 9.42 -0.57 -2.45
CA LEU A 337 9.27 0.52 -1.48
C LEU A 337 10.63 1.18 -1.22
N GLN A 338 10.75 2.46 -1.55
CA GLN A 338 11.82 3.29 -1.02
C GLN A 338 11.35 3.88 0.30
N ASP A 339 12.04 3.53 1.39
CA ASP A 339 11.71 3.96 2.74
C ASP A 339 12.78 4.95 3.25
N PRO A 340 12.59 6.26 3.02
CA PRO A 340 13.58 7.26 3.41
C PRO A 340 13.50 7.62 4.90
N PHE A 341 12.66 6.91 5.68
CA PHE A 341 12.52 7.08 7.14
C PHE A 341 12.91 5.83 7.92
N ALA A 342 13.55 4.86 7.28
CA ALA A 342 14.20 3.81 8.04
C ALA A 342 15.32 4.45 8.86
N ALA A 343 15.11 4.55 10.18
CA ALA A 343 16.19 4.81 11.11
C ALA A 343 17.07 3.56 11.16
N VAL A 344 18.37 3.74 10.97
CA VAL A 344 19.40 2.73 11.24
C VAL A 344 19.42 2.41 12.74
#